data_AF-A0A2V6NDH2-F1
#
_entry.id   AF-A0A2V6NDH2-F1
#
_cell.length_a   1.000
_cell.length_b   1.000
_cell.length_c   1.000
_cell.angle_alpha   90.00
_cell.angle_beta   90.00
_cell.angle_gamma   90.00
#
_symmetry.space_group_name_H-M   'P 1'
#
loop_
_entity.id
_entity.type
_entity.pdbx_description
1 polymer ?
#
loop_
_entity_poly.entity_id
_entity_poly.type
_entity_poly.pdbx_seq_one_letter_code
_entity_poly.pdbx_strand_id
1 'polypeptide(L)'
;MFQRKELAAMVKKWEDVFFLLSPQDLSACPSRVWRMTMPASNNTAARRYLDLLRHALCRDRFPDARYEMSSGSLQLMPFDPALRAQGRDWPLEAVTMVGAKRLENLESCCCTALEEEIAGDFVETGVWRGGCGILMRGVLAITGDEIRKVWLFDSFAGLPKPDVKNYPQDEPDRLWTFNAFLGVSVAEVRANFERFDLLDERTRFVEGWFRDTIPKAKVD
;
A
#
# COMPACT_ATOMS: atom_id res chain seq x y z
N MET A 1 5.68 13.00 -9.38
CA MET A 1 4.99 12.32 -10.49
C MET A 1 5.78 11.06 -10.73
N PHE A 2 5.16 9.88 -10.61
CA PHE A 2 5.86 8.60 -10.56
C PHE A 2 6.59 8.33 -11.89
N GLN A 3 7.87 8.67 -11.96
CA GLN A 3 8.71 8.26 -13.08
C GLN A 3 9.25 6.86 -12.79
N ARG A 4 9.09 5.94 -13.75
CA ARG A 4 9.82 4.66 -13.75
C ARG A 4 11.34 4.82 -13.53
N LYS A 5 11.91 5.98 -13.86
CA LYS A 5 13.31 6.33 -13.61
C LYS A 5 13.60 6.82 -12.19
N GLU A 6 12.66 7.50 -11.52
CA GLU A 6 12.82 7.91 -10.12
C GLU A 6 12.80 6.69 -9.20
N LEU A 7 11.93 5.70 -9.46
CA LEU A 7 11.93 4.44 -8.72
C LEU A 7 13.24 3.66 -8.93
N ALA A 8 13.78 3.62 -10.17
CA ALA A 8 15.04 2.94 -10.46
C ALA A 8 16.26 3.66 -9.85
N ALA A 9 16.28 4.99 -9.84
CA ALA A 9 17.31 5.78 -9.15
C ALA A 9 17.19 5.69 -7.63
N MET A 10 15.97 5.53 -7.10
CA MET A 10 15.71 5.28 -5.69
C MET A 10 16.14 3.88 -5.29
N VAL A 11 15.72 2.81 -5.98
CA VAL A 11 16.21 1.44 -5.70
C VAL A 11 17.74 1.42 -5.68
N LYS A 12 18.39 2.09 -6.63
CA LYS A 12 19.86 2.22 -6.65
C LYS A 12 20.44 2.96 -5.44
N LYS A 13 19.79 4.04 -4.97
CA LYS A 13 20.19 4.77 -3.75
C LYS A 13 20.01 3.94 -2.47
N TRP A 14 19.09 2.97 -2.46
CA TRP A 14 18.89 2.04 -1.35
C TRP A 14 19.83 0.82 -1.46
N GLU A 15 20.18 0.37 -2.67
CA GLU A 15 21.25 -0.61 -2.93
C GLU A 15 22.63 -0.08 -2.50
N ASP A 16 22.91 1.21 -2.71
CA ASP A 16 24.16 1.86 -2.32
C ASP A 16 24.31 2.00 -0.78
N VAL A 17 23.20 1.99 -0.03
CA VAL A 17 23.21 1.96 1.46
C VAL A 17 23.47 0.54 1.98
N PHE A 18 23.13 -0.48 1.21
CA PHE A 18 23.36 -1.89 1.56
C PHE A 18 24.83 -2.36 1.39
N PHE A 19 25.70 -1.56 0.76
CA PHE A 19 27.09 -1.94 0.47
C PHE A 19 28.15 -1.40 1.44
N LEU A 20 27.78 -0.78 2.56
CA LEU A 20 28.73 -0.27 3.57
C LEU A 20 28.53 -0.81 4.99
N LEU A 21 28.14 -2.08 5.12
CA LEU A 21 28.27 -2.80 6.39
C LEU A 21 29.42 -3.81 6.33
N SER A 22 30.58 -3.34 6.79
CA SER A 22 31.70 -4.19 7.21
C SER A 22 31.30 -5.00 8.46
N PRO A 23 31.60 -6.30 8.54
CA PRO A 23 31.05 -7.17 9.58
C PRO A 23 31.88 -7.11 10.87
N GLN A 24 31.72 -6.07 11.69
CA GLN A 24 32.20 -6.05 13.08
C GLN A 24 31.27 -5.18 13.93
N ASP A 25 30.27 -5.81 14.57
CA ASP A 25 29.78 -5.51 15.93
C ASP A 25 28.40 -6.17 16.16
N LEU A 26 28.42 -7.48 16.40
CA LEU A 26 27.31 -8.23 16.96
C LEU A 26 27.74 -8.81 18.31
N SER A 27 27.90 -7.95 19.31
CA SER A 27 27.99 -8.37 20.71
C SER A 27 27.46 -7.29 21.64
N ALA A 28 26.14 -7.32 21.88
CA ALA A 28 25.50 -7.14 23.20
C ALA A 28 24.01 -6.80 23.04
N CYS A 29 23.13 -7.80 23.18
CA CYS A 29 21.79 -7.51 23.68
C CYS A 29 21.32 -8.71 24.53
N PRO A 30 21.21 -8.57 25.87
CA PRO A 30 20.92 -9.68 26.75
C PRO A 30 19.43 -10.04 26.70
N SER A 31 19.17 -11.32 26.38
CA SER A 31 18.05 -12.14 26.80
C SER A 31 16.70 -11.43 27.00
N ARG A 32 15.94 -11.29 25.91
CA ARG A 32 14.48 -11.24 25.98
C ARG A 32 13.98 -12.49 25.26
N VAL A 33 13.28 -13.33 26.01
CA VAL A 33 12.71 -14.59 25.56
C VAL A 33 11.76 -14.29 24.40
N TRP A 34 12.22 -14.49 23.17
CA TRP A 34 11.35 -14.48 21.99
C TRP A 34 10.44 -15.71 22.11
N ARG A 35 9.21 -15.49 22.60
CA ARG A 35 8.14 -16.40 22.21
C ARG A 35 8.00 -16.24 20.71
N MET A 36 8.52 -17.21 19.99
CA MET A 36 8.21 -17.44 18.59
C MET A 36 6.69 -17.53 18.47
N THR A 37 6.04 -16.40 18.16
CA THR A 37 4.67 -16.41 17.66
C THR A 37 4.74 -17.29 16.41
N MET A 38 4.00 -18.39 16.42
CA MET A 38 4.01 -19.32 15.30
C MET A 38 3.81 -18.53 14.00
N PRO A 39 4.54 -18.87 12.92
CA PRO A 39 4.38 -18.18 11.65
C PRO A 39 2.88 -18.17 11.30
N ALA A 40 2.39 -17.03 10.81
CA ALA A 40 0.97 -16.82 10.53
C ALA A 40 0.37 -17.96 9.67
N SER A 41 1.22 -18.65 8.89
CA SER A 41 0.94 -19.85 8.12
C SER A 41 0.31 -21.01 8.92
N ASN A 42 0.57 -21.16 10.23
CA ASN A 42 -0.02 -22.22 11.06
C ASN A 42 -1.26 -21.77 11.85
N ASN A 43 -1.54 -20.47 11.94
CA ASN A 43 -2.70 -19.96 12.67
C ASN A 43 -3.93 -19.88 11.75
N THR A 44 -4.87 -20.80 11.94
CA THR A 44 -6.11 -20.87 11.14
C THR A 44 -6.99 -19.63 11.29
N ALA A 45 -7.02 -19.01 12.48
CA ALA A 45 -7.81 -17.79 12.70
C ALA A 45 -7.18 -16.59 11.98
N ALA A 46 -5.86 -16.42 12.07
CA ALA A 46 -5.13 -15.37 11.34
C ALA A 46 -5.33 -15.49 9.82
N ARG A 47 -5.23 -16.71 9.27
CA ARG A 47 -5.49 -16.96 7.84
C ARG A 47 -6.91 -16.61 7.43
N ARG A 48 -7.92 -16.97 8.24
CA ARG A 48 -9.33 -16.60 7.98
C ARG A 48 -9.56 -15.09 8.07
N TYR A 49 -8.89 -14.42 9.01
CA TYR A 49 -8.94 -12.97 9.14
C TYR A 49 -8.36 -12.29 7.89
N LEU A 50 -7.15 -12.65 7.48
CA LEU A 50 -6.51 -12.06 6.30
C LEU A 50 -7.29 -12.36 5.02
N ASP A 51 -7.82 -13.58 4.86
CA ASP A 51 -8.72 -13.92 3.76
C ASP A 51 -9.94 -13.00 3.71
N LEU A 52 -10.68 -12.91 4.83
CA LEU A 52 -11.83 -12.02 4.91
C LEU A 52 -11.45 -10.57 4.66
N LEU A 53 -10.32 -10.10 5.21
CA LEU A 53 -9.85 -8.73 5.05
C LEU A 53 -9.58 -8.42 3.58
N ARG A 54 -8.81 -9.25 2.86
CA ARG A 54 -8.55 -9.05 1.42
C ARG A 54 -9.86 -8.93 0.62
N HIS A 55 -10.80 -9.83 0.88
CA HIS A 55 -12.09 -9.85 0.20
C HIS A 55 -13.02 -8.67 0.58
N ALA A 56 -12.94 -8.18 1.81
CA ALA A 56 -13.64 -6.97 2.23
C ALA A 56 -13.04 -5.71 1.59
N LEU A 57 -11.71 -5.61 1.52
CA LEU A 57 -11.00 -4.45 0.98
C LEU A 57 -11.28 -4.25 -0.51
N CYS A 58 -11.24 -5.33 -1.31
CA CYS A 58 -11.52 -5.28 -2.74
C CYS A 58 -12.98 -5.56 -3.10
N ARG A 59 -13.81 -5.96 -2.13
CA ARG A 59 -15.25 -6.19 -2.31
C ARG A 59 -15.63 -7.18 -3.41
N ASP A 60 -14.83 -8.21 -3.63
CA ASP A 60 -15.15 -9.25 -4.61
C ASP A 60 -16.18 -10.28 -4.11
N ARG A 61 -16.22 -10.53 -2.79
CA ARG A 61 -17.27 -11.34 -2.12
C ARG A 61 -18.47 -10.51 -1.64
N PHE A 62 -18.35 -9.18 -1.64
CA PHE A 62 -19.40 -8.21 -1.28
C PHE A 62 -19.56 -7.18 -2.41
N PRO A 63 -19.99 -7.62 -3.60
CA PRO A 63 -19.82 -6.89 -4.85
C PRO A 63 -20.46 -5.51 -4.81
N ASP A 64 -19.71 -4.53 -5.28
CA ASP A 64 -20.15 -3.18 -5.61
C ASP A 64 -20.15 -2.99 -7.13
N ALA A 65 -20.73 -1.89 -7.61
CA ALA A 65 -20.59 -1.48 -9.01
C ALA A 65 -19.15 -1.01 -9.30
N ARG A 66 -18.82 -0.84 -10.59
CA ARG A 66 -17.52 -0.34 -11.03
C ARG A 66 -17.69 0.85 -11.97
N TYR A 67 -16.65 1.66 -12.09
CA TYR A 67 -16.54 2.64 -13.15
C TYR A 67 -15.73 2.09 -14.33
N GLU A 68 -16.14 2.49 -15.52
CA GLU A 68 -15.37 2.33 -16.76
C GLU A 68 -15.01 3.71 -17.31
N MET A 69 -13.76 3.86 -17.74
CA MET A 69 -13.32 5.05 -18.44
C MET A 69 -13.79 4.98 -19.90
N SER A 70 -14.74 5.83 -20.27
CA SER A 70 -15.21 5.95 -21.65
C SER A 70 -15.30 7.42 -22.06
N SER A 71 -14.60 7.76 -23.13
CA SER A 71 -14.69 9.07 -23.81
C SER A 71 -14.59 10.28 -22.86
N GLY A 72 -13.67 10.23 -21.88
CA GLY A 72 -13.43 11.33 -20.93
C GLY A 72 -14.42 11.43 -19.77
N SER A 73 -15.27 10.41 -19.58
CA SER A 73 -16.23 10.33 -18.46
C SER A 73 -16.15 8.98 -17.76
N LEU A 74 -16.62 8.93 -16.52
CA LEU A 74 -16.81 7.67 -15.78
C LEU A 74 -18.24 7.18 -15.98
N GLN A 75 -18.38 5.98 -16.52
CA GLN A 75 -19.67 5.32 -16.65
C GLN A 75 -19.81 4.24 -15.58
N LEU A 76 -20.95 4.22 -14.90
CA LEU A 76 -21.25 3.20 -13.90
C LEU A 76 -21.65 1.90 -14.59
N MET A 77 -20.97 0.83 -14.24
CA MET A 77 -21.12 -0.51 -14.82
C MET A 77 -21.36 -1.55 -13.72
N PRO A 78 -22.04 -2.67 -14.04
CA PRO A 78 -22.15 -3.79 -13.12
C PRO A 78 -20.79 -4.35 -12.70
N PHE A 79 -20.76 -4.98 -11.53
CA PHE A 79 -19.62 -5.75 -11.04
C PHE A 79 -19.14 -6.78 -12.07
N ASP A 80 -17.83 -6.90 -12.24
CA ASP A 80 -17.20 -7.95 -13.03
C ASP A 80 -16.15 -8.67 -12.17
N PRO A 81 -16.37 -9.95 -11.79
CA PRO A 81 -15.44 -10.68 -10.93
C PRO A 81 -14.07 -10.89 -11.58
N ALA A 82 -14.00 -11.05 -12.90
CA ALA A 82 -12.74 -11.29 -13.61
C ALA A 82 -11.88 -10.02 -13.64
N LEU A 83 -12.52 -8.85 -13.82
CA LEU A 83 -11.83 -7.57 -13.70
C LEU A 83 -11.41 -7.28 -12.26
N ARG A 84 -12.29 -7.50 -11.27
CA ARG A 84 -11.97 -7.27 -9.86
C ARG A 84 -10.84 -8.14 -9.35
N ALA A 85 -10.82 -9.42 -9.72
CA ALA A 85 -9.75 -10.34 -9.35
C ALA A 85 -8.37 -9.85 -9.84
N GLN A 86 -8.34 -9.16 -10.99
CA GLN A 86 -7.12 -8.61 -11.60
C GLN A 86 -6.88 -7.13 -11.25
N GLY A 87 -7.82 -6.47 -10.57
CA GLY A 87 -7.84 -5.02 -10.32
C GLY A 87 -7.80 -4.21 -11.62
N ARG A 88 -8.59 -4.63 -12.60
CA ARG A 88 -8.74 -3.98 -13.92
C ARG A 88 -10.02 -3.15 -14.01
N ASP A 89 -10.61 -2.82 -12.87
CA ASP A 89 -11.77 -1.95 -12.75
C ASP A 89 -11.55 -0.88 -11.67
N TRP A 90 -12.42 0.13 -11.65
CA TRP A 90 -12.43 1.18 -10.64
C TRP A 90 -13.64 0.98 -9.71
N PRO A 91 -13.47 0.42 -8.51
CA PRO A 91 -14.59 0.06 -7.66
C PRO A 91 -15.36 1.29 -7.15
N LEU A 92 -16.69 1.21 -7.12
CA LEU A 92 -17.54 2.29 -6.60
C LEU A 92 -17.26 2.54 -5.11
N GLU A 93 -17.24 1.49 -4.30
CA GLU A 93 -17.20 1.54 -2.83
C GLU A 93 -15.95 0.87 -2.23
N ALA A 94 -15.31 -0.08 -2.92
CA ALA A 94 -14.13 -0.77 -2.38
C ALA A 94 -13.01 0.21 -2.02
N VAL A 95 -12.21 -0.12 -1.00
CA VAL A 95 -11.14 0.75 -0.48
C VAL A 95 -9.78 0.49 -1.13
N THR A 96 -9.71 -0.44 -2.09
CA THR A 96 -8.56 -0.64 -2.98
C THR A 96 -9.00 -1.07 -4.38
N MET A 97 -8.26 -0.65 -5.40
CA MET A 97 -8.47 -1.01 -6.81
C MET A 97 -7.41 -1.99 -7.34
N VAL A 98 -6.49 -2.47 -6.48
CA VAL A 98 -5.43 -3.40 -6.92
C VAL A 98 -5.97 -4.81 -7.20
N GLY A 99 -7.15 -5.15 -6.66
CA GLY A 99 -7.79 -6.44 -6.88
C GLY A 99 -7.17 -7.59 -6.08
N ALA A 100 -7.87 -8.73 -6.06
CA ALA A 100 -7.56 -9.85 -5.18
C ALA A 100 -6.13 -10.38 -5.34
N LYS A 101 -5.68 -10.62 -6.58
CA LYS A 101 -4.34 -11.20 -6.84
C LYS A 101 -3.19 -10.33 -6.35
N ARG A 102 -3.31 -9.00 -6.46
CA ARG A 102 -2.28 -8.07 -5.97
C ARG A 102 -2.32 -7.92 -4.45
N LEU A 103 -3.49 -8.06 -3.81
CA LEU A 103 -3.58 -8.14 -2.36
C LEU A 103 -2.94 -9.42 -1.82
N GLU A 104 -3.15 -10.57 -2.48
CA GLU A 104 -2.47 -11.82 -2.12
C GLU A 104 -0.95 -11.70 -2.25
N ASN A 105 -0.47 -11.08 -3.33
CA ASN A 105 0.96 -10.81 -3.50
C ASN A 105 1.50 -9.89 -2.40
N LEU A 106 0.81 -8.79 -2.09
CA LEU A 106 1.21 -7.87 -1.04
C LEU A 106 1.30 -8.57 0.33
N GLU A 107 0.29 -9.35 0.69
CA GLU A 107 0.31 -10.15 1.92
C GLU A 107 1.49 -11.11 1.95
N SER A 108 1.73 -11.85 0.86
CA SER A 108 2.86 -12.75 0.78
C SER A 108 4.18 -12.02 1.01
N CYS A 109 4.39 -10.86 0.39
CA CYS A 109 5.59 -10.06 0.59
C CYS A 109 5.74 -9.58 2.04
N CYS A 110 4.66 -9.09 2.66
CA CYS A 110 4.69 -8.66 4.06
C CYS A 110 4.99 -9.82 5.02
N CYS A 111 4.33 -10.97 4.83
CA CYS A 111 4.57 -12.17 5.63
C CYS A 111 6.01 -12.66 5.48
N THR A 112 6.53 -12.74 4.24
CA THR A 112 7.93 -13.14 4.00
C THR A 112 8.91 -12.19 4.67
N ALA A 113 8.72 -10.86 4.56
CA ALA A 113 9.61 -9.90 5.21
C ALA A 113 9.61 -10.04 6.74
N LEU A 114 8.49 -10.44 7.34
CA LEU A 114 8.39 -10.70 8.78
C LEU A 114 9.03 -12.05 9.16
N GLU A 115 8.76 -13.11 8.40
CA GLU A 115 9.28 -14.46 8.64
C GLU A 115 10.81 -14.54 8.45
N GLU A 116 11.35 -13.78 7.50
CA GLU A 116 12.79 -13.68 7.24
C GLU A 116 13.47 -12.56 8.04
N GLU A 117 12.76 -11.91 8.97
CA GLU A 117 13.29 -10.86 9.86
C GLU A 117 13.94 -9.67 9.10
N ILE A 118 13.47 -9.37 7.89
CA ILE A 118 13.99 -8.28 7.05
C ILE A 118 13.64 -6.95 7.68
N ALA A 119 14.61 -6.22 8.26
CA ALA A 119 14.35 -4.95 8.94
C ALA A 119 13.69 -3.87 8.04
N GLY A 120 13.01 -2.90 8.67
CA GLY A 120 12.46 -1.73 8.01
C GLY A 120 10.93 -1.61 8.08
N ASP A 121 10.42 -0.45 7.68
CA ASP A 121 8.98 -0.15 7.66
C ASP A 121 8.30 -0.61 6.35
N PHE A 122 6.98 -0.70 6.33
CA PHE A 122 6.20 -0.89 5.10
C PHE A 122 5.77 0.45 4.50
N VAL A 123 5.78 0.56 3.17
CA VAL A 123 5.49 1.81 2.45
C VAL A 123 4.58 1.57 1.24
N GLU A 124 3.59 2.45 1.07
CA GLU A 124 2.83 2.60 -0.18
C GLU A 124 2.97 4.04 -0.69
N THR A 125 3.17 4.20 -2.02
CA THR A 125 3.28 5.50 -2.70
C THR A 125 2.16 5.64 -3.74
N GLY A 126 1.10 6.33 -3.38
CA GLY A 126 -0.18 6.34 -4.10
C GLY A 126 -1.12 5.32 -3.47
N VAL A 127 -1.94 5.79 -2.53
CA VAL A 127 -2.74 4.94 -1.62
C VAL A 127 -4.22 4.92 -1.98
N TRP A 128 -4.70 5.93 -2.72
CA TRP A 128 -6.13 6.12 -3.01
C TRP A 128 -6.97 6.06 -1.72
N ARG A 129 -7.85 5.06 -1.57
CA ARG A 129 -8.68 4.85 -0.38
C ARG A 129 -7.98 4.11 0.75
N GLY A 130 -6.74 3.67 0.57
CA GLY A 130 -5.86 3.15 1.61
C GLY A 130 -5.88 1.63 1.84
N GLY A 131 -6.57 0.85 1.01
CA GLY A 131 -6.80 -0.57 1.28
C GLY A 131 -5.53 -1.43 1.36
N CYS A 132 -4.48 -1.14 0.60
CA CYS A 132 -3.21 -1.87 0.72
C CYS A 132 -2.53 -1.58 2.07
N GLY A 133 -2.51 -0.31 2.49
CA GLY A 133 -2.06 0.07 3.82
C GLY A 133 -2.83 -0.60 4.96
N ILE A 134 -4.15 -0.73 4.81
CA ILE A 134 -5.00 -1.46 5.78
C ILE A 134 -4.59 -2.94 5.83
N LEU A 135 -4.34 -3.58 4.67
CA LEU A 135 -3.84 -4.95 4.63
C LEU A 135 -2.48 -5.09 5.33
N MET A 136 -1.54 -4.18 5.07
CA MET A 136 -0.23 -4.17 5.76
C MET A 136 -0.38 -4.05 7.28
N ARG A 137 -1.28 -3.18 7.77
CA ARG A 137 -1.58 -3.08 9.21
C ARG A 137 -2.21 -4.36 9.76
N GLY A 138 -3.12 -4.97 9.01
CA GLY A 138 -3.75 -6.25 9.37
C GLY A 138 -2.73 -7.39 9.49
N VAL A 139 -1.73 -7.45 8.60
CA VAL A 139 -0.62 -8.42 8.69
C VAL A 139 0.20 -8.20 9.95
N LEU A 140 0.59 -6.96 10.26
CA LEU A 140 1.35 -6.65 11.48
C LEU A 140 0.55 -6.97 12.76
N ALA A 141 -0.77 -6.75 12.74
CA ALA A 141 -1.64 -7.04 13.88
C ALA A 141 -1.70 -8.55 14.19
N ILE A 142 -1.82 -9.41 13.17
CA ILE A 142 -1.92 -10.86 13.38
C ILE A 142 -0.59 -11.52 13.70
N THR A 143 0.55 -10.92 13.33
CA THR A 143 1.88 -11.45 13.67
C THR A 143 2.33 -11.00 15.06
N GLY A 144 1.65 -10.00 15.65
CA GLY A 144 2.05 -9.38 16.90
C GLY A 144 3.26 -8.46 16.74
N ASP A 145 3.52 -7.96 15.53
CA ASP A 145 4.58 -6.97 15.33
C ASP A 145 4.17 -5.64 15.98
N GLU A 146 5.01 -5.15 16.90
CA GLU A 146 4.81 -3.92 17.65
C GLU A 146 5.74 -2.77 17.19
N ILE A 147 6.65 -3.04 16.26
CA ILE A 147 7.77 -2.13 15.93
C ILE A 147 7.54 -1.44 14.59
N ARG A 148 7.20 -2.20 13.54
CA ARG A 148 7.10 -1.68 12.17
C ARG A 148 5.94 -0.72 12.03
N LYS A 149 6.17 0.32 11.25
CA LYS A 149 5.17 1.31 10.83
C LYS A 149 4.72 1.00 9.41
N VAL A 150 3.53 1.50 9.07
CA VAL A 150 3.03 1.55 7.69
C VAL A 150 2.95 3.01 7.28
N TRP A 151 3.71 3.37 6.24
CA TRP A 151 3.76 4.72 5.69
C TRP A 151 2.94 4.83 4.41
N LEU A 152 2.08 5.83 4.39
CA LEU A 152 1.12 6.10 3.33
C LEU A 152 1.46 7.46 2.71
N PHE A 153 2.22 7.42 1.64
CA PHE A 153 2.56 8.61 0.87
C PHE A 153 1.50 8.81 -0.20
N ASP A 154 0.81 9.94 -0.15
CA ASP A 154 -0.11 10.36 -1.20
C ASP A 154 -0.23 11.89 -1.21
N SER A 155 -0.61 12.43 -2.35
CA SER A 155 -1.10 13.80 -2.41
C SER A 155 -2.40 14.00 -1.63
N PHE A 156 -3.20 12.93 -1.47
CA PHE A 156 -4.59 12.96 -1.00
C PHE A 156 -5.49 13.91 -1.80
N ALA A 157 -5.09 14.20 -3.04
CA ALA A 157 -5.72 15.15 -3.95
C ALA A 157 -5.77 14.65 -5.41
N GLY A 158 -5.38 13.40 -5.65
CA GLY A 158 -5.39 12.75 -6.96
C GLY A 158 -4.07 12.94 -7.71
N LEU A 159 -4.13 12.99 -9.04
CA LEU A 159 -2.93 13.11 -9.88
C LEU A 159 -2.68 14.56 -10.32
N PRO A 160 -1.41 14.99 -10.42
CA PRO A 160 -1.07 16.27 -11.02
C PRO A 160 -1.18 16.16 -12.55
N LYS A 161 -1.34 17.30 -13.23
CA LYS A 161 -1.14 17.36 -14.69
C LYS A 161 0.28 16.88 -15.04
N PRO A 162 0.46 16.12 -16.13
CA PRO A 162 1.76 15.72 -16.61
C PRO A 162 2.71 16.88 -16.85
N ASP A 163 3.94 16.76 -16.36
CA ASP A 163 5.03 17.67 -16.70
C ASP A 163 5.70 17.18 -17.99
N VAL A 164 5.03 17.42 -19.12
CA VAL A 164 5.46 16.97 -20.46
C VAL A 164 6.82 17.54 -20.86
N LYS A 165 7.22 18.68 -20.29
CA LYS A 165 8.53 19.29 -20.58
C LYS A 165 9.67 18.43 -20.06
N ASN A 166 9.55 17.95 -18.83
CA ASN A 166 10.58 17.13 -18.19
C ASN A 166 10.36 15.62 -18.46
N TYR A 167 9.11 15.21 -18.69
CA TYR A 167 8.69 13.81 -18.87
C TYR A 167 7.72 13.65 -20.06
N PRO A 168 8.23 13.75 -21.31
CA PRO A 168 7.38 13.68 -22.50
C PRO A 168 6.57 12.39 -22.62
N GLN A 169 7.07 11.26 -22.08
CA GLN A 169 6.35 9.99 -22.12
C GLN A 169 5.03 9.97 -21.33
N ASP A 170 4.82 10.93 -20.42
CA ASP A 170 3.60 11.03 -19.64
C ASP A 170 2.54 11.91 -20.35
N GLU A 171 2.85 12.45 -21.53
CA GLU A 171 1.95 13.27 -22.34
C GLU A 171 0.60 12.61 -22.68
N PRO A 172 0.50 11.28 -22.87
CA PRO A 172 -0.80 10.62 -23.07
C PRO A 172 -1.65 10.47 -21.80
N ASP A 173 -1.09 10.69 -20.61
CA ASP A 173 -1.79 10.46 -19.34
C ASP A 173 -2.92 11.49 -19.15
N ARG A 174 -4.13 10.98 -18.89
CA ARG A 174 -5.34 11.77 -18.63
C ARG A 174 -5.95 11.47 -17.25
N LEU A 175 -5.31 10.67 -16.41
CA LEU A 175 -5.87 10.25 -15.11
C LEU A 175 -6.15 11.43 -14.17
N TRP A 176 -5.36 12.51 -14.26
CA TRP A 176 -5.57 13.76 -13.52
C TRP A 176 -6.93 14.43 -13.78
N THR A 177 -7.61 14.11 -14.89
CA THR A 177 -8.96 14.64 -15.15
C THR A 177 -10.04 13.93 -14.31
N PHE A 178 -9.70 12.83 -13.64
CA PHE A 178 -10.60 12.04 -12.81
C PHE A 178 -10.34 12.21 -11.31
N ASN A 179 -9.72 13.32 -10.89
CA ASN A 179 -9.43 13.59 -9.48
C ASN A 179 -10.68 13.68 -8.59
N ALA A 180 -11.88 13.87 -9.15
CA ALA A 180 -13.13 13.72 -8.39
C ALA A 180 -13.34 12.29 -7.85
N PHE A 181 -12.71 11.29 -8.46
CA PHE A 181 -12.71 9.89 -8.02
C PHE A 181 -11.37 9.46 -7.42
N LEU A 182 -10.25 9.89 -8.01
CA LEU A 182 -8.89 9.50 -7.61
C LEU A 182 -8.34 10.35 -6.46
N GLY A 183 -8.87 11.56 -6.25
CA GLY A 183 -8.51 12.43 -5.14
C GLY A 183 -9.32 12.11 -3.91
N VAL A 184 -8.73 11.30 -3.03
CA VAL A 184 -9.32 10.91 -1.74
C VAL A 184 -8.56 11.61 -0.64
N SER A 185 -9.27 12.35 0.21
CA SER A 185 -8.66 13.14 1.27
C SER A 185 -8.05 12.26 2.37
N VAL A 186 -7.03 12.77 3.08
CA VAL A 186 -6.42 12.04 4.20
C VAL A 186 -7.45 11.71 5.29
N ALA A 187 -8.46 12.55 5.48
CA ALA A 187 -9.55 12.32 6.42
C ALA A 187 -10.40 11.09 6.03
N GLU A 188 -10.74 10.94 4.75
CA GLU A 188 -11.45 9.76 4.25
C GLU A 188 -10.61 8.49 4.35
N VAL A 189 -9.30 8.57 4.07
CA VAL A 189 -8.41 7.42 4.23
C VAL A 189 -8.32 7.02 5.71
N ARG A 190 -8.15 7.96 6.63
CA ARG A 190 -8.17 7.69 8.08
C ARG A 190 -9.48 7.03 8.52
N ALA A 191 -10.62 7.56 8.07
CA ALA A 191 -11.93 6.97 8.36
C ALA A 191 -12.05 5.54 7.83
N ASN A 192 -11.40 5.21 6.69
CA ASN A 192 -11.32 3.82 6.24
C ASN A 192 -10.52 2.96 7.22
N PHE A 193 -9.33 3.39 7.67
CA PHE A 193 -8.56 2.63 8.68
C PHE A 193 -9.34 2.42 9.99
N GLU A 194 -10.07 3.44 10.46
CA GLU A 194 -10.93 3.35 11.66
C GLU A 194 -12.02 2.28 11.52
N ARG A 195 -12.65 2.15 10.34
CA ARG A 195 -13.68 1.12 10.09
C ARG A 195 -13.16 -0.31 10.23
N PHE A 196 -11.86 -0.51 10.04
CA PHE A 196 -11.22 -1.82 10.21
C PHE A 196 -10.53 -1.98 11.56
N ASP A 197 -10.62 -1.00 12.46
CA ASP A 197 -9.93 -0.99 13.76
C ASP A 197 -8.40 -1.15 13.62
N LEU A 198 -7.84 -0.51 12.60
CA LEU A 198 -6.40 -0.60 12.24
C LEU A 198 -5.72 0.77 12.18
N LEU A 199 -6.36 1.82 12.72
CA LEU A 199 -5.76 3.15 12.85
C LEU A 199 -5.08 3.31 14.21
N ASP A 200 -3.76 3.45 14.20
CA ASP A 200 -2.95 3.76 15.39
C ASP A 200 -1.78 4.70 15.02
N GLU A 201 -0.93 5.00 16.01
CA GLU A 201 0.26 5.82 15.78
C GLU A 201 1.27 5.16 14.82
N ARG A 202 1.20 3.86 14.56
CA ARG A 202 2.10 3.19 13.60
C ARG A 202 1.62 3.33 12.16
N THR A 203 0.44 3.91 11.95
CA THR A 203 -0.09 4.26 10.64
C THR A 203 0.25 5.71 10.32
N ARG A 204 1.28 5.93 9.49
CA ARG A 204 1.85 7.25 9.18
C ARG A 204 1.35 7.75 7.84
N PHE A 205 0.58 8.83 7.84
CA PHE A 205 0.10 9.50 6.64
C PHE A 205 1.05 10.64 6.28
N VAL A 206 1.55 10.65 5.05
CA VAL A 206 2.45 11.68 4.54
C VAL A 206 1.79 12.36 3.36
N GLU A 207 1.17 13.50 3.65
CA GLU A 207 0.43 14.30 2.68
C GLU A 207 1.37 15.18 1.85
N GLY A 208 1.26 15.04 0.52
CA GLY A 208 1.95 15.88 -0.45
C GLY A 208 2.54 15.09 -1.61
N TRP A 209 3.08 15.82 -2.58
CA TRP A 209 3.70 15.21 -3.76
C TRP A 209 4.97 14.46 -3.38
N PHE A 210 5.18 13.28 -3.97
CA PHE A 210 6.33 12.42 -3.68
C PHE A 210 7.69 13.12 -3.73
N ARG A 211 7.89 14.00 -4.74
CA ARG A 211 9.13 14.79 -4.89
C ARG A 211 9.41 15.69 -3.68
N ASP A 212 8.37 16.11 -2.99
CA ASP A 212 8.41 17.06 -1.88
C ASP A 212 8.44 16.35 -0.52
N THR A 213 7.92 15.12 -0.45
CA THR A 213 7.71 14.34 0.79
C THR A 213 8.71 13.22 1.00
N ILE A 214 8.99 12.39 -0.01
CA ILE A 214 9.88 11.21 0.13
C ILE A 214 11.30 11.60 0.58
N PRO A 215 11.97 12.62 0.00
CA PRO A 215 13.34 12.96 0.40
C PRO A 215 13.49 13.43 1.86
N LYS A 216 12.38 13.81 2.51
CA LYS A 216 12.35 14.32 3.88
C LYS A 216 11.86 13.28 4.88
N ALA A 217 11.33 12.16 4.41
CA ALA A 217 10.73 11.16 5.27
C ALA A 217 11.80 10.37 6.03
N LYS A 218 11.51 10.09 7.30
CA LYS A 218 12.34 9.27 8.18
C LYS A 218 11.74 7.87 8.27
N VAL A 219 11.71 7.21 7.12
CA VAL A 219 11.35 5.79 7.01
C VAL A 219 12.60 4.99 7.35
N ASP A 220 12.45 3.97 8.19
CA ASP A 220 13.53 3.07 8.58
C ASP A 220 13.86 2.05 7.47
#